data_AF-A0A4R1UAC7-F1
#
_entry.id   AF-A0A4R1UAC7-F1
#
_cell.length_a   1.000
_cell.length_b   1.000
_cell.length_c   1.000
_cell.angle_alpha   90.00
_cell.angle_beta   90.00
_cell.angle_gamma   90.00
#
_symmetry.space_group_name_H-M   'P 1'
#
loop_
_entity.id
_entity.type
_entity.pdbx_description
1 polymer ?
#
loop_
_entity_poly.entity_id
_entity_poly.type
_entity_poly.pdbx_seq_one_letter_code
_entity_poly.pdbx_strand_id
1 'polypeptide(L)'
;MCHRHQRIGTSHRRTVATHRRLIALSGSVSREPGPSIETAGAAQLLSFIEHDTFYPVGNSGYRPAIRGTAVANTETDGTRSDAVIEVNFDGIVGPTHNYAGLSIGNRASSANAGAVSAPRLAALQGMGKMRRLMAMGLKQGVFLPHVRPQVDWLRALGFAGCDAEVLSSAWAADRALVANAISASSMWTANAGTVSPATDTDDGLCHISVANLSTMPHRAIEAVQTERQLRLAFSDARYFQVHPPLPAAFGDEGAANFMRLVSPAGGAAVEMFVYGEGQAGGFPSRQHRSASEAVARRHGLDLRHTLMVRQSAAAIAAGAFHNDVVAVANGHVLFAHEQAFADPRALYDAVTVLVPDAVIVEVPADRVSLDTAIRTYLFNSQLVTMPDGGMTLVLPAEAREHADVWTWLSELIAAGGPITRLQIVDVRESMRNGGGPACLRLRVQVDAEAFAAIDRRFLLDGAACDRIEAVIAREWPEAIAPDDLGNPHLWEQCLRARSALTTALGFSPDEI
;
A
#
# COMPACT_ATOMS: atom_id res chain seq x y z
N MET A 1 68.38 -27.98 8.14
CA MET A 1 68.81 -28.85 9.27
C MET A 1 67.51 -29.27 9.98
N CYS A 2 66.99 -30.49 9.84
CA CYS A 2 67.37 -31.76 10.51
C CYS A 2 67.42 -31.60 12.05
N HIS A 3 66.75 -32.39 12.91
CA HIS A 3 66.10 -33.73 12.82
C HIS A 3 64.64 -33.68 13.39
N ARG A 4 63.64 -34.55 13.16
CA ARG A 4 63.43 -35.98 12.78
C ARG A 4 63.19 -36.97 13.96
N HIS A 5 61.95 -37.50 14.07
CA HIS A 5 61.41 -38.83 14.54
C HIS A 5 59.96 -38.62 15.06
N GLN A 6 58.82 -39.21 14.60
CA GLN A 6 58.37 -40.61 14.33
C GLN A 6 58.30 -41.49 15.61
N ARG A 7 57.21 -42.22 15.99
CA ARG A 7 56.06 -42.84 15.26
C ARG A 7 54.86 -43.20 16.20
N ILE A 8 53.63 -43.32 15.64
CA ILE A 8 52.49 -44.30 15.88
C ILE A 8 52.06 -44.58 17.36
N GLY A 9 50.79 -44.62 17.80
CA GLY A 9 49.42 -44.60 17.22
C GLY A 9 48.38 -44.37 18.36
N THR A 10 47.09 -44.80 18.37
CA THR A 10 46.20 -45.46 17.39
C THR A 10 44.72 -45.48 17.90
N SER A 11 43.73 -45.15 17.06
CA SER A 11 42.27 -45.52 17.13
C SER A 11 41.42 -45.28 18.42
N HIS A 12 40.36 -44.46 18.31
CA HIS A 12 38.95 -44.92 18.44
C HIS A 12 37.92 -43.86 17.99
N ARG A 13 36.78 -44.31 17.43
CA ARG A 13 35.66 -43.46 16.97
C ARG A 13 34.74 -43.10 18.14
N ARG A 14 34.12 -41.91 18.11
CA ARG A 14 32.88 -41.62 18.87
C ARG A 14 31.80 -41.08 17.95
N THR A 15 30.80 -41.91 17.71
CA THR A 15 29.51 -41.53 17.13
C THR A 15 28.63 -40.99 18.24
N VAL A 16 27.95 -39.85 18.03
CA VAL A 16 26.92 -39.36 18.95
C VAL A 16 25.56 -39.59 18.31
N ALA A 17 24.73 -40.39 18.97
CA ALA A 17 23.34 -40.61 18.59
C ALA A 17 22.46 -40.33 19.82
N THR A 18 21.59 -39.33 19.73
CA THR A 18 20.62 -38.98 20.79
C THR A 18 19.24 -39.51 20.44
N HIS A 19 18.55 -40.05 21.45
CA HIS A 19 17.34 -40.86 21.27
C HIS A 19 16.08 -40.04 20.96
N ARG A 20 15.26 -40.56 20.03
CA ARG A 20 13.79 -40.39 20.08
C ARG A 20 13.18 -41.55 20.88
N ARG A 21 12.30 -41.25 21.84
CA ARG A 21 11.23 -42.17 22.27
C ARG A 21 9.95 -41.37 22.49
N LEU A 22 8.95 -41.65 21.65
CA LEU A 22 7.54 -41.31 21.91
C LEU A 22 6.97 -42.34 22.87
N ILE A 23 6.12 -41.90 23.80
CA ILE A 23 5.22 -42.78 24.56
C ILE A 23 3.82 -42.50 24.03
N ALA A 24 3.15 -43.54 23.53
CA ALA A 24 1.73 -43.54 23.24
C ALA A 24 1.00 -44.27 24.36
N LEU A 25 -0.11 -43.69 24.84
CA LEU A 25 -1.07 -44.38 25.69
C LEU A 25 -2.47 -44.17 25.11
N SER A 26 -3.02 -45.25 24.57
CA SER A 26 -4.41 -45.36 24.13
C SER A 26 -5.27 -45.85 25.30
N GLY A 27 -6.42 -45.20 25.54
CA GLY A 27 -7.39 -45.63 26.53
C GLY A 27 -8.81 -45.29 26.09
N SER A 28 -9.59 -46.30 25.70
CA SER A 28 -10.96 -46.19 25.20
C SER A 28 -11.99 -46.67 26.23
N VAL A 29 -13.04 -45.89 26.50
CA VAL A 29 -14.34 -46.38 27.03
C VAL A 29 -15.47 -45.51 26.43
N SER A 30 -16.67 -46.08 26.29
CA SER A 30 -17.77 -45.60 25.42
C SER A 30 -19.11 -45.40 26.15
N ARG A 31 -20.07 -44.73 25.47
CA ARG A 31 -21.55 -44.71 25.65
C ARG A 31 -22.20 -43.69 26.64
N GLU A 32 -22.86 -42.67 26.06
CA GLU A 32 -24.34 -42.42 25.97
C GLU A 32 -25.30 -42.72 27.16
N PRO A 33 -26.55 -42.16 27.20
CA PRO A 33 -27.06 -40.85 26.68
C PRO A 33 -28.16 -40.13 27.54
N GLY A 34 -28.39 -38.82 27.29
CA GLY A 34 -29.67 -38.10 27.56
C GLY A 34 -30.07 -37.79 29.03
N PRO A 35 -31.18 -37.04 29.29
CA PRO A 35 -32.17 -36.46 28.37
C PRO A 35 -32.37 -34.92 28.47
N SER A 36 -33.36 -34.40 27.74
CA SER A 36 -33.83 -32.99 27.66
C SER A 36 -34.86 -32.60 28.74
N ILE A 37 -35.07 -31.28 28.98
CA ILE A 37 -36.40 -30.57 28.96
C ILE A 37 -36.31 -29.07 29.39
N GLU A 38 -36.79 -28.21 28.48
CA GLU A 38 -37.61 -26.96 28.60
C GLU A 38 -37.40 -25.81 29.63
N THR A 39 -37.34 -24.59 29.03
CA THR A 39 -38.05 -23.31 29.38
C THR A 39 -37.91 -22.62 30.74
N ALA A 40 -37.22 -21.46 30.73
CA ALA A 40 -37.59 -20.12 31.25
C ALA A 40 -36.35 -19.23 31.02
N GLY A 41 -36.37 -17.91 30.81
CA GLY A 41 -37.37 -16.85 30.89
C GLY A 41 -36.59 -15.53 30.66
N ALA A 42 -37.26 -14.41 30.35
CA ALA A 42 -36.59 -13.21 29.83
C ALA A 42 -35.84 -12.35 30.87
N ALA A 43 -35.03 -11.43 30.32
CA ALA A 43 -34.48 -10.19 30.91
C ALA A 43 -33.22 -10.29 31.80
N GLN A 44 -32.08 -9.86 31.23
CA GLN A 44 -31.19 -8.85 31.83
C GLN A 44 -30.19 -8.28 30.78
N LEU A 45 -30.50 -7.10 30.24
CA LEU A 45 -29.50 -6.16 29.72
C LEU A 45 -29.11 -5.17 30.86
N LEU A 46 -27.99 -4.47 30.68
CA LEU A 46 -27.47 -3.32 31.46
C LEU A 46 -26.53 -3.62 32.66
N SER A 47 -25.27 -3.91 32.31
CA SER A 47 -24.02 -3.42 32.94
C SER A 47 -22.89 -3.86 31.98
N PHE A 48 -21.84 -3.10 31.65
CA PHE A 48 -21.03 -2.17 32.43
C PHE A 48 -20.61 -0.95 31.61
N ILE A 49 -20.75 0.26 32.17
CA ILE A 49 -19.93 1.44 31.84
C ILE A 49 -19.64 2.15 33.17
N GLU A 50 -18.40 2.04 33.64
CA GLU A 50 -17.82 2.95 34.65
C GLU A 50 -16.84 3.85 33.88
N HIS A 51 -17.15 5.12 33.70
CA HIS A 51 -16.85 6.22 34.62
C HIS A 51 -15.35 6.39 34.91
N ASP A 52 -14.78 7.44 34.32
CA ASP A 52 -13.66 8.15 34.91
C ASP A 52 -13.87 9.67 34.84
N THR A 53 -13.23 10.41 35.75
CA THR A 53 -13.83 11.64 36.33
C THR A 53 -13.30 12.98 35.81
N PHE A 54 -14.23 13.95 35.69
CA PHE A 54 -13.93 15.37 35.50
C PHE A 54 -13.44 16.04 36.80
N TYR A 55 -12.48 16.96 36.69
CA TYR A 55 -12.24 18.02 37.70
C TYR A 55 -12.46 19.40 37.07
N PRO A 56 -13.18 20.34 37.73
CA PRO A 56 -13.49 21.66 37.18
C PRO A 56 -12.45 22.73 37.55
N VAL A 57 -12.19 23.68 36.64
CA VAL A 57 -11.42 24.89 36.95
C VAL A 57 -12.05 26.14 36.33
N GLY A 58 -12.27 27.15 37.18
CA GLY A 58 -11.99 28.56 36.87
C GLY A 58 -12.82 29.25 35.78
N ASN A 59 -13.95 29.83 36.18
CA ASN A 59 -14.66 30.84 35.40
C ASN A 59 -13.82 32.14 35.27
N SER A 60 -13.49 32.55 34.04
CA SER A 60 -13.15 33.95 33.73
C SER A 60 -13.70 34.31 32.35
N GLY A 61 -14.37 35.45 32.24
CA GLY A 61 -15.33 35.68 31.16
C GLY A 61 -14.77 36.40 29.94
N TYR A 62 -15.23 35.98 28.76
CA TYR A 62 -15.27 36.83 27.58
C TYR A 62 -16.49 36.48 26.72
N ARG A 63 -17.34 37.47 26.39
CA ARG A 63 -18.45 37.32 25.45
C ARG A 63 -18.20 38.20 24.22
N PRO A 64 -18.12 37.65 23.00
CA PRO A 64 -18.37 38.41 21.78
C PRO A 64 -19.87 38.53 21.53
N ALA A 65 -20.30 39.65 20.94
CA ALA A 65 -21.71 39.93 20.69
C ALA A 65 -22.22 39.26 19.40
N ILE A 66 -23.43 38.71 19.46
CA ILE A 66 -24.20 38.34 18.26
C ILE A 66 -24.63 39.63 17.56
N ARG A 67 -24.11 39.87 16.35
CA ARG A 67 -24.69 40.82 15.39
C ARG A 67 -25.17 40.04 14.17
N GLY A 68 -26.48 40.01 13.97
CA GLY A 68 -27.04 39.64 12.67
C GLY A 68 -26.88 40.79 11.68
N THR A 69 -26.53 40.46 10.44
CA THR A 69 -26.62 41.35 9.28
C THR A 69 -27.29 40.60 8.13
N ALA A 70 -28.10 41.34 7.38
CA ALA A 70 -29.09 40.76 6.47
C ALA A 70 -28.49 40.15 5.19
N VAL A 71 -29.27 39.26 4.59
CA VAL A 71 -29.07 38.73 3.25
C VAL A 71 -29.13 39.87 2.23
N ALA A 72 -28.15 39.92 1.33
CA ALA A 72 -28.22 40.71 0.10
C ALA A 72 -27.72 39.83 -1.05
N ASN A 73 -28.61 39.52 -1.99
CA ASN A 73 -28.23 38.80 -3.21
C ASN A 73 -27.43 39.73 -4.12
N THR A 74 -26.25 39.28 -4.54
CA THR A 74 -25.59 39.76 -5.75
C THR A 74 -25.11 38.55 -6.55
N GLU A 75 -25.94 38.13 -7.50
CA GLU A 75 -25.47 37.30 -8.61
C GLU A 75 -24.57 38.18 -9.50
N THR A 76 -23.33 37.77 -9.74
CA THR A 76 -22.82 37.59 -11.11
C THR A 76 -21.48 36.85 -11.12
N ASP A 77 -21.48 35.74 -11.85
CA ASP A 77 -20.43 35.22 -12.73
C ASP A 77 -19.02 34.92 -12.19
N GLY A 78 -18.49 33.77 -12.58
CA GLY A 78 -17.28 33.18 -12.02
C GLY A 78 -17.54 31.83 -11.35
N THR A 79 -18.10 30.87 -12.09
CA THR A 79 -18.05 29.46 -11.69
C THR A 79 -16.59 29.01 -11.64
N ARG A 80 -15.97 29.05 -10.45
CA ARG A 80 -14.85 28.15 -10.18
C ARG A 80 -15.34 26.74 -10.47
N SER A 81 -14.57 26.03 -11.27
CA SER A 81 -14.75 24.60 -11.45
C SER A 81 -14.28 23.93 -10.16
N ASP A 82 -15.14 23.87 -9.15
CA ASP A 82 -14.92 23.19 -7.86
C ASP A 82 -14.86 21.64 -8.02
N ALA A 83 -14.52 21.17 -9.22
CA ALA A 83 -14.36 19.77 -9.58
C ALA A 83 -13.01 19.25 -9.07
N VAL A 84 -13.08 18.36 -8.09
CA VAL A 84 -11.91 17.62 -7.60
C VAL A 84 -11.35 16.72 -8.71
N ILE A 85 -10.08 16.91 -9.01
CA ILE A 85 -9.29 16.14 -9.96
C ILE A 85 -8.53 15.06 -9.17
N GLU A 86 -8.83 13.77 -9.41
CA GLU A 86 -7.95 12.70 -8.98
C GLU A 86 -6.81 12.50 -9.99
N VAL A 87 -5.58 12.58 -9.50
CA VAL A 87 -4.35 12.20 -10.21
C VAL A 87 -3.83 10.90 -9.60
N ASN A 88 -3.58 9.90 -10.45
CA ASN A 88 -2.94 8.66 -10.05
C ASN A 88 -1.43 8.79 -10.27
N PHE A 89 -0.63 8.83 -9.20
CA PHE A 89 0.83 8.87 -9.27
C PHE A 89 1.41 7.46 -9.20
N ASP A 90 1.79 6.94 -10.35
CA ASP A 90 2.27 5.58 -10.52
C ASP A 90 3.78 5.45 -10.30
N GLY A 91 4.25 4.33 -9.75
CA GLY A 91 5.69 4.07 -9.61
C GLY A 91 6.30 3.44 -10.87
N ILE A 92 7.34 4.05 -11.43
CA ILE A 92 8.18 3.35 -12.44
C ILE A 92 8.93 2.21 -11.77
N VAL A 93 8.74 1.00 -12.28
CA VAL A 93 9.45 -0.19 -11.80
C VAL A 93 10.96 -0.01 -11.99
N GLY A 94 11.72 -0.11 -10.90
CA GLY A 94 13.15 0.10 -10.90
C GLY A 94 13.93 -0.94 -11.73
N PRO A 95 15.13 -0.57 -12.23
CA PRO A 95 15.94 -1.47 -13.04
C PRO A 95 16.43 -2.70 -12.26
N THR A 96 16.37 -2.66 -10.92
CA THR A 96 16.74 -3.73 -10.00
C THR A 96 15.59 -4.68 -9.63
N HIS A 97 14.42 -4.61 -10.28
CA HIS A 97 13.27 -5.47 -9.97
C HIS A 97 13.67 -6.95 -9.91
N ASN A 98 13.38 -7.62 -8.80
CA ASN A 98 13.79 -9.00 -8.55
C ASN A 98 12.86 -9.71 -7.56
N TYR A 99 12.91 -11.04 -7.56
CA TYR A 99 12.08 -11.89 -6.70
C TYR A 99 12.88 -12.48 -5.54
N ALA A 100 13.26 -11.64 -4.57
CA ALA A 100 14.02 -12.06 -3.39
C ALA A 100 13.16 -12.59 -2.20
N GLY A 101 11.83 -12.58 -2.30
CA GLY A 101 10.94 -13.17 -1.27
C GLY A 101 10.94 -12.47 0.10
N LEU A 102 11.25 -11.17 0.13
CA LEU A 102 11.59 -10.43 1.34
C LEU A 102 10.40 -10.06 2.25
N SER A 103 9.16 -10.18 1.76
CA SER A 103 7.96 -9.68 2.46
C SER A 103 7.20 -10.79 3.17
N ILE A 104 7.43 -10.97 4.48
CA ILE A 104 6.65 -11.90 5.31
C ILE A 104 5.16 -11.51 5.26
N GLY A 105 4.28 -12.50 5.07
CA GLY A 105 2.84 -12.32 4.84
C GLY A 105 2.43 -12.08 3.39
N ASN A 106 3.34 -11.67 2.50
CA ASN A 106 3.07 -11.55 1.07
C ASN A 106 3.33 -12.90 0.38
N ARG A 107 2.24 -13.65 0.18
CA ARG A 107 2.28 -15.00 -0.42
C ARG A 107 2.83 -15.02 -1.84
N ALA A 108 2.63 -13.96 -2.64
CA ALA A 108 3.15 -13.88 -4.00
C ALA A 108 4.68 -13.71 -3.98
N SER A 109 5.19 -12.80 -3.15
CA SER A 109 6.64 -12.61 -2.94
C SER A 109 7.32 -13.90 -2.49
N SER A 110 6.74 -14.62 -1.51
CA SER A 110 7.29 -15.92 -1.06
C SER A 110 7.21 -17.01 -2.14
N ALA A 111 6.14 -17.06 -2.94
CA ALA A 111 5.95 -18.11 -3.96
C ALA A 111 6.86 -17.95 -5.19
N ASN A 112 7.29 -16.73 -5.51
CA ASN A 112 8.20 -16.44 -6.62
C ASN A 112 9.65 -16.26 -6.17
N ALA A 113 9.95 -16.43 -4.89
CA ALA A 113 11.30 -16.27 -4.32
C ALA A 113 12.33 -17.16 -5.05
N GLY A 114 13.39 -16.54 -5.58
CA GLY A 114 14.42 -17.24 -6.35
C GLY A 114 14.11 -17.42 -7.85
N ALA A 115 12.97 -16.93 -8.36
CA ALA A 115 12.71 -16.91 -9.79
C ALA A 115 13.53 -15.82 -10.52
N VAL A 116 13.77 -16.03 -11.82
CA VAL A 116 14.32 -15.00 -12.70
C VAL A 116 13.24 -13.95 -12.96
N SER A 117 13.58 -12.68 -12.76
CA SER A 117 12.71 -11.52 -13.00
C SER A 117 13.04 -10.84 -14.33
N ALA A 118 12.09 -10.07 -14.88
CA ALA A 118 12.28 -9.31 -16.11
C ALA A 118 12.06 -7.79 -15.90
N PRO A 119 13.05 -7.04 -15.39
CA PRO A 119 12.88 -5.63 -15.01
C PRO A 119 12.36 -4.74 -16.15
N ARG A 120 12.91 -4.89 -17.36
CA ARG A 120 12.46 -4.12 -18.53
C ARG A 120 10.99 -4.39 -18.85
N LEU A 121 10.56 -5.65 -18.80
CA LEU A 121 9.16 -6.02 -19.04
C LEU A 121 8.25 -5.43 -17.95
N ALA A 122 8.66 -5.52 -16.68
CA ALA A 122 7.91 -4.99 -15.55
C ALA A 122 7.68 -3.47 -15.66
N ALA A 123 8.71 -2.72 -16.05
CA ALA A 123 8.61 -1.28 -16.26
C ALA A 123 7.72 -0.92 -17.47
N LEU A 124 7.83 -1.67 -18.58
CA LEU A 124 6.96 -1.48 -19.75
C LEU A 124 5.49 -1.86 -19.47
N GLN A 125 5.23 -2.87 -18.65
CA GLN A 125 3.88 -3.20 -18.17
C GLN A 125 3.27 -2.05 -17.36
N GLY A 126 4.04 -1.45 -16.45
CA GLY A 126 3.64 -0.24 -15.72
C GLY A 126 3.30 0.93 -16.65
N MET A 127 4.16 1.22 -17.64
CA MET A 127 3.90 2.27 -18.65
C MET A 127 2.66 1.97 -19.49
N GLY A 128 2.45 0.70 -19.89
CA GLY A 128 1.24 0.26 -20.59
C GLY A 128 -0.04 0.52 -19.79
N LYS A 129 -0.01 0.27 -18.48
CA LYS A 129 -1.12 0.62 -17.56
C LYS A 129 -1.37 2.13 -17.56
N MET A 130 -0.33 2.94 -17.32
CA MET A 130 -0.44 4.41 -17.27
C MET A 130 -1.01 4.98 -18.58
N ARG A 131 -0.47 4.57 -19.75
CA ARG A 131 -1.01 4.98 -21.05
C ARG A 131 -2.47 4.58 -21.25
N ARG A 132 -2.88 3.39 -20.78
CA ARG A 132 -4.28 2.95 -20.89
C ARG A 132 -5.22 3.84 -20.09
N LEU A 133 -4.83 4.22 -18.87
CA LEU A 133 -5.59 5.15 -18.01
C LEU A 133 -5.67 6.56 -18.62
N MET A 134 -4.56 7.08 -19.18
CA MET A 134 -4.55 8.36 -19.90
C MET A 134 -5.45 8.34 -21.14
N ALA A 135 -5.44 7.26 -21.91
CA ALA A 135 -6.32 7.08 -23.07
C ALA A 135 -7.81 6.97 -22.68
N MET A 136 -8.09 6.61 -21.43
CA MET A 136 -9.42 6.63 -20.82
C MET A 136 -9.80 8.02 -20.23
N GLY A 137 -8.92 9.01 -20.33
CA GLY A 137 -9.15 10.39 -19.89
C GLY A 137 -8.66 10.73 -18.47
N LEU A 138 -8.06 9.77 -17.77
CA LEU A 138 -7.62 9.93 -16.37
C LEU A 138 -6.30 10.70 -16.29
N LYS A 139 -6.11 11.46 -15.20
CA LYS A 139 -4.84 12.16 -14.95
C LYS A 139 -3.84 11.20 -14.32
N GLN A 140 -2.67 11.10 -14.94
CA GLN A 140 -1.56 10.30 -14.46
C GLN A 140 -0.36 11.19 -14.11
N GLY A 141 0.25 10.91 -12.97
CA GLY A 141 1.59 11.33 -12.62
C GLY A 141 2.49 10.12 -12.40
N VAL A 142 3.75 10.37 -12.06
CA VAL A 142 4.76 9.32 -11.94
C VAL A 142 5.78 9.63 -10.86
N PHE A 143 6.19 8.60 -10.10
CA PHE A 143 7.37 8.66 -9.23
C PHE A 143 8.49 7.78 -9.79
N LEU A 144 9.72 8.24 -9.60
CA LEU A 144 10.93 7.62 -10.13
C LEU A 144 11.43 6.52 -9.19
N PRO A 145 12.10 5.48 -9.71
CA PRO A 145 12.68 4.43 -8.89
C PRO A 145 13.80 4.98 -8.01
N HIS A 146 13.91 4.45 -6.80
CA HIS A 146 14.96 4.84 -5.86
C HIS A 146 16.35 4.38 -6.31
N VAL A 147 17.40 5.02 -5.77
CA VAL A 147 18.79 4.56 -5.90
C VAL A 147 18.90 3.16 -5.31
N ARG A 148 19.24 2.20 -6.17
CA ARG A 148 19.43 0.78 -5.86
C ARG A 148 20.61 0.25 -6.71
N PRO A 149 21.58 -0.50 -6.13
CA PRO A 149 21.68 -0.89 -4.72
C PRO A 149 21.85 0.31 -3.77
N GLN A 150 21.28 0.22 -2.56
CA GLN A 150 21.43 1.24 -1.52
C GLN A 150 22.73 0.99 -0.74
N VAL A 151 23.83 1.57 -1.24
CA VAL A 151 25.19 1.39 -0.69
C VAL A 151 25.37 2.05 0.68
N ASP A 152 24.81 3.25 0.89
CA ASP A 152 24.97 3.99 2.15
C ASP A 152 24.23 3.32 3.32
N TRP A 153 23.15 2.59 3.03
CA TRP A 153 22.49 1.73 4.01
C TRP A 153 23.39 0.57 4.44
N LEU A 154 24.13 -0.05 3.51
CA LEU A 154 25.15 -1.05 3.85
C LEU A 154 26.31 -0.41 4.65
N ARG A 155 26.71 0.83 4.33
CA ARG A 155 27.70 1.57 5.14
C ARG A 155 27.22 1.81 6.58
N ALA A 156 25.95 2.16 6.77
CA ALA A 156 25.34 2.30 8.10
C ALA A 156 25.32 0.98 8.90
N LEU A 157 25.43 -0.17 8.23
CA LEU A 157 25.55 -1.50 8.84
C LEU A 157 27.01 -1.96 9.03
N GLY A 158 27.99 -1.09 8.76
CA GLY A 158 29.41 -1.32 9.06
C GLY A 158 30.28 -1.79 7.88
N PHE A 159 29.73 -1.90 6.67
CA PHE A 159 30.53 -2.17 5.47
C PHE A 159 31.31 -0.90 5.05
N ALA A 160 32.55 -1.05 4.62
CA ALA A 160 33.46 0.07 4.32
C ALA A 160 34.20 -0.13 2.99
N GLY A 161 34.70 0.97 2.43
CA GLY A 161 35.36 1.04 1.13
C GLY A 161 34.57 1.83 0.08
N CYS A 162 35.02 1.77 -1.16
CA CYS A 162 34.25 2.26 -2.31
C CYS A 162 33.00 1.40 -2.55
N ASP A 163 32.07 1.88 -3.38
CA ASP A 163 30.76 1.22 -3.57
C ASP A 163 30.87 -0.26 -3.96
N ALA A 164 31.80 -0.59 -4.86
CA ALA A 164 32.06 -1.96 -5.28
C ALA A 164 32.62 -2.85 -4.16
N GLU A 165 33.46 -2.32 -3.28
CA GLU A 165 33.99 -3.05 -2.11
C GLU A 165 32.92 -3.27 -1.05
N VAL A 166 32.09 -2.25 -0.76
CA VAL A 166 30.94 -2.34 0.14
C VAL A 166 29.96 -3.42 -0.34
N LEU A 167 29.57 -3.38 -1.61
CA LEU A 167 28.61 -4.34 -2.18
C LEU A 167 29.19 -5.75 -2.28
N SER A 168 30.46 -5.91 -2.68
CA SER A 168 31.10 -7.23 -2.78
C SER A 168 31.33 -7.87 -1.41
N SER A 169 31.74 -7.09 -0.41
CA SER A 169 31.91 -7.58 0.97
C SER A 169 30.57 -7.90 1.64
N ALA A 170 29.53 -7.08 1.42
CA ALA A 170 28.18 -7.38 1.85
C ALA A 170 27.64 -8.67 1.21
N TRP A 171 27.85 -8.86 -0.11
CA TRP A 171 27.40 -10.08 -0.81
C TRP A 171 28.10 -11.34 -0.31
N ALA A 172 29.40 -11.27 -0.02
CA ALA A 172 30.17 -12.37 0.52
C ALA A 172 29.80 -12.71 1.98
N ALA A 173 29.34 -11.73 2.76
CA ALA A 173 28.93 -11.91 4.15
C ALA A 173 27.46 -12.36 4.31
N ASP A 174 26.53 -11.66 3.66
CA ASP A 174 25.09 -11.92 3.71
C ASP A 174 24.39 -11.50 2.40
N ARG A 175 24.03 -12.51 1.60
CA ARG A 175 23.28 -12.34 0.34
C ARG A 175 21.86 -11.81 0.55
N ALA A 176 21.20 -12.14 1.67
CA ALA A 176 19.85 -11.68 1.97
C ALA A 176 19.86 -10.19 2.38
N LEU A 177 20.96 -9.72 2.98
CA LEU A 177 21.14 -8.30 3.26
C LEU A 177 21.25 -7.47 1.97
N VAL A 178 22.08 -7.91 1.02
CA VAL A 178 22.17 -7.25 -0.31
C VAL A 178 20.83 -7.29 -1.06
N ALA A 179 20.08 -8.38 -0.95
CA ALA A 179 18.74 -8.48 -1.52
C ALA A 179 17.79 -7.40 -0.97
N ASN A 180 17.89 -7.04 0.31
CA ASN A 180 17.13 -5.91 0.86
C ASN A 180 17.61 -4.56 0.28
N ALA A 181 18.92 -4.36 0.14
CA ALA A 181 19.50 -3.12 -0.40
C ALA A 181 19.18 -2.88 -1.89
N ILE A 182 18.84 -3.92 -2.66
CA ILE A 182 18.63 -3.86 -4.12
C ILE A 182 17.14 -3.92 -4.54
N SER A 183 16.21 -4.09 -3.60
CA SER A 183 14.76 -4.15 -3.87
C SER A 183 14.21 -2.94 -4.64
N ALA A 184 13.43 -3.18 -5.70
CA ALA A 184 12.72 -2.15 -6.48
C ALA A 184 11.33 -1.78 -5.91
N SER A 185 11.06 -2.13 -4.65
CA SER A 185 9.75 -2.02 -3.98
C SER A 185 9.16 -0.61 -3.89
N SER A 186 9.94 0.45 -4.13
CA SER A 186 9.45 1.83 -4.24
C SER A 186 8.48 2.05 -5.41
N MET A 187 8.34 1.08 -6.32
CA MET A 187 7.32 1.08 -7.37
C MET A 187 5.88 1.01 -6.83
N TRP A 188 5.69 0.53 -5.60
CA TRP A 188 4.38 0.45 -4.96
C TRP A 188 4.04 1.74 -4.23
N THR A 189 3.69 2.76 -5.00
CA THR A 189 3.46 4.12 -4.52
C THR A 189 2.18 4.27 -3.71
N ALA A 190 1.27 3.28 -3.70
CA ALA A 190 0.21 3.20 -2.69
C ALA A 190 0.76 3.20 -1.25
N ASN A 191 2.01 2.78 -1.05
CA ASN A 191 2.71 2.86 0.22
C ASN A 191 3.65 4.08 0.35
N ALA A 192 3.67 5.02 -0.60
CA ALA A 192 4.57 6.17 -0.50
C ALA A 192 4.21 7.11 0.66
N GLY A 193 2.90 7.24 0.92
CA GLY A 193 2.36 8.03 2.00
C GLY A 193 0.84 7.97 2.02
N THR A 194 0.23 8.65 2.98
CA THR A 194 -1.22 8.88 3.05
C THR A 194 -1.51 10.31 2.63
N VAL A 195 -2.60 10.51 1.88
CA VAL A 195 -2.98 11.80 1.30
C VAL A 195 -4.38 12.15 1.77
N SER A 196 -4.55 13.33 2.38
CA SER A 196 -5.87 13.90 2.71
C SER A 196 -6.08 15.17 1.88
N PRO A 197 -7.17 15.30 1.11
CA PRO A 197 -7.38 16.45 0.24
C PRO A 197 -7.67 17.74 1.02
N ALA A 198 -7.43 18.89 0.39
CA ALA A 198 -7.74 20.22 0.94
C ALA A 198 -9.19 20.41 1.41
N THR A 199 -10.14 19.60 0.92
CA THR A 199 -11.56 19.62 1.32
C THR A 199 -11.84 18.97 2.67
N ASP A 200 -10.86 18.26 3.25
CA ASP A 200 -11.03 17.35 4.40
C ASP A 200 -10.25 17.82 5.64
N THR A 201 -9.44 18.86 5.47
CA THR A 201 -8.37 19.31 6.37
C THR A 201 -8.68 20.71 6.91
N ASP A 202 -8.35 21.01 8.17
CA ASP A 202 -8.79 22.24 8.84
C ASP A 202 -8.14 23.54 8.33
N ASP A 203 -6.95 23.46 7.73
CA ASP A 203 -6.22 24.59 7.13
C ASP A 203 -6.49 24.78 5.62
N GLY A 204 -7.20 23.86 4.99
CA GLY A 204 -7.49 23.86 3.56
C GLY A 204 -6.33 23.45 2.64
N LEU A 205 -5.30 22.77 3.14
CA LEU A 205 -4.18 22.26 2.35
C LEU A 205 -4.28 20.76 2.06
N CYS A 206 -3.81 20.32 0.89
CA CYS A 206 -3.63 18.90 0.61
C CYS A 206 -2.43 18.37 1.40
N HIS A 207 -2.71 17.56 2.44
CA HIS A 207 -1.69 17.00 3.32
C HIS A 207 -1.19 15.64 2.83
N ILE A 208 0.13 15.43 2.91
CA ILE A 208 0.76 14.17 2.55
C ILE A 208 1.74 13.75 3.66
N SER A 209 1.42 12.68 4.39
CA SER A 209 2.37 12.06 5.34
C SER A 209 3.10 10.91 4.67
N VAL A 210 4.43 11.01 4.59
CA VAL A 210 5.31 9.93 4.10
C VAL A 210 5.15 8.70 5.00
N ALA A 211 4.98 7.52 4.42
CA ALA A 211 4.92 6.27 5.19
C ALA A 211 6.33 5.82 5.61
N ASN A 212 6.48 5.26 6.81
CA ASN A 212 7.79 4.83 7.31
C ASN A 212 8.17 3.40 6.90
N LEU A 213 7.18 2.56 6.57
CA LEU A 213 7.34 1.18 6.09
C LEU A 213 8.24 0.31 6.99
N SER A 214 8.24 0.60 8.29
CA SER A 214 9.26 0.11 9.23
C SER A 214 9.22 -1.40 9.46
N THR A 215 8.13 -2.08 9.07
CA THR A 215 7.96 -3.53 9.25
C THR A 215 8.93 -4.35 8.41
N MET A 216 9.37 -3.84 7.26
CA MET A 216 10.18 -4.57 6.27
C MET A 216 11.46 -3.79 5.94
N PRO A 217 12.67 -4.31 6.19
CA PRO A 217 13.91 -3.54 6.01
C PRO A 217 14.10 -2.94 4.61
N HIS A 218 13.83 -3.71 3.55
CA HIS A 218 13.86 -3.24 2.17
C HIS A 218 12.84 -2.14 1.83
N ARG A 219 11.73 -2.05 2.57
CA ARG A 219 10.75 -0.96 2.46
C ARG A 219 11.14 0.25 3.31
N ALA A 220 11.61 0.04 4.53
CA ALA A 220 12.00 1.11 5.46
C ALA A 220 13.07 2.06 4.89
N ILE A 221 13.93 1.56 3.98
CA ILE A 221 14.92 2.36 3.24
C ILE A 221 14.35 3.16 2.05
N GLU A 222 13.03 3.26 1.92
CA GLU A 222 12.35 4.08 0.90
C GLU A 222 12.10 5.51 1.39
N ALA A 223 11.69 5.68 2.64
CA ALA A 223 11.06 6.90 3.14
C ALA A 223 11.84 8.20 2.87
N VAL A 224 13.17 8.20 2.96
CA VAL A 224 14.01 9.40 2.69
C VAL A 224 13.94 9.86 1.23
N GLN A 225 13.95 8.93 0.28
CA GLN A 225 13.85 9.26 -1.16
C GLN A 225 12.39 9.54 -1.55
N THR A 226 11.43 8.85 -0.93
CA THR A 226 10.00 9.14 -1.07
C THR A 226 9.67 10.56 -0.61
N GLU A 227 10.15 10.98 0.57
CA GLU A 227 9.94 12.34 1.08
C GLU A 227 10.53 13.39 0.13
N ARG A 228 11.73 13.14 -0.41
CA ARG A 228 12.36 14.05 -1.37
C ARG A 228 11.51 14.22 -2.64
N GLN A 229 11.02 13.13 -3.23
CA GLN A 229 10.13 13.18 -4.39
C GLN A 229 8.81 13.90 -4.10
N LEU A 230 8.17 13.60 -2.97
CA LEU A 230 6.91 14.23 -2.57
C LEU A 230 7.08 15.74 -2.33
N ARG A 231 8.17 16.16 -1.66
CA ARG A 231 8.46 17.59 -1.43
C ARG A 231 8.74 18.37 -2.72
N LEU A 232 9.25 17.72 -3.76
CA LEU A 232 9.43 18.35 -5.08
C LEU A 232 8.13 18.44 -5.86
N ALA A 233 7.43 17.31 -5.99
CA ALA A 233 6.16 17.21 -6.71
C ALA A 233 5.09 18.17 -6.16
N PHE A 234 5.06 18.32 -4.83
CA PHE A 234 4.07 19.09 -4.07
C PHE A 234 4.74 20.21 -3.27
N SER A 235 5.55 21.03 -3.95
CA SER A 235 6.41 22.06 -3.35
C SER A 235 5.69 23.39 -3.05
N ASP A 236 4.52 23.64 -3.66
CA ASP A 236 3.78 24.89 -3.46
C ASP A 236 2.98 24.87 -2.15
N ALA A 237 3.55 25.50 -1.11
CA ALA A 237 3.00 25.60 0.23
C ALA A 237 1.65 26.36 0.33
N ARG A 238 1.12 26.90 -0.78
CA ARG A 238 -0.25 27.45 -0.85
C ARG A 238 -1.32 26.36 -1.00
N TYR A 239 -0.94 25.16 -1.43
CA TYR A 239 -1.86 24.05 -1.69
C TYR A 239 -1.43 22.74 -1.02
N PHE A 240 -0.16 22.60 -0.62
CA PHE A 240 0.41 21.33 -0.20
C PHE A 240 1.21 21.42 1.10
N GLN A 241 1.04 20.43 1.97
CA GLN A 241 1.85 20.27 3.18
C GLN A 241 2.35 18.82 3.31
N VAL A 242 3.64 18.61 2.99
CA VAL A 242 4.32 17.30 3.07
C VAL A 242 4.97 17.12 4.44
N HIS A 243 4.55 16.08 5.16
CA HIS A 243 5.04 15.70 6.48
C HIS A 243 6.10 14.58 6.39
N PRO A 244 7.18 14.64 7.19
CA PRO A 244 8.19 13.58 7.25
C PRO A 244 7.61 12.28 7.83
N PRO A 245 8.24 11.12 7.62
CA PRO A 245 7.74 9.84 8.14
C PRO A 245 7.53 9.83 9.66
N LEU A 246 6.58 9.01 10.11
CA LEU A 246 6.41 8.74 11.54
C LEU A 246 7.61 7.96 12.10
N PRO A 247 7.95 8.09 13.40
CA PRO A 247 9.02 7.30 14.01
C PRO A 247 8.78 5.79 13.83
N ALA A 248 9.84 5.04 13.52
CA ALA A 248 9.75 3.64 13.07
C ALA A 248 9.02 2.67 14.04
N ALA A 249 8.83 3.02 15.31
CA ALA A 249 8.02 2.26 16.26
C ALA A 249 6.50 2.27 15.95
N PHE A 250 6.04 3.21 15.13
CA PHE A 250 4.65 3.35 14.70
C PHE A 250 4.54 2.87 13.26
N GLY A 251 4.35 1.56 13.04
CA GLY A 251 4.29 0.97 11.70
C GLY A 251 3.22 1.63 10.84
N ASP A 252 3.65 2.19 9.73
CA ASP A 252 2.80 2.94 8.78
C ASP A 252 3.15 2.54 7.35
N GLU A 253 2.14 2.04 6.62
CA GLU A 253 2.23 1.56 5.24
C GLU A 253 1.41 2.43 4.26
N GLY A 254 0.98 3.62 4.69
CA GLY A 254 0.43 4.65 3.83
C GLY A 254 -0.94 4.34 3.21
N ALA A 255 -1.19 4.89 2.03
CA ALA A 255 -2.50 4.86 1.38
C ALA A 255 -3.03 3.46 1.00
N ALA A 256 -2.21 2.41 1.05
CA ALA A 256 -2.67 1.01 0.92
C ALA A 256 -3.59 0.57 2.07
N ASN A 257 -3.57 1.28 3.20
CA ASN A 257 -4.49 1.10 4.33
C ASN A 257 -5.46 2.27 4.50
N PHE A 258 -5.68 3.06 3.45
CA PHE A 258 -6.51 4.26 3.47
C PHE A 258 -7.61 4.20 2.40
N MET A 259 -8.80 4.61 2.80
CA MET A 259 -9.94 4.76 1.91
C MET A 259 -10.64 6.09 2.18
N ARG A 260 -11.20 6.70 1.15
CA ARG A 260 -11.99 7.93 1.25
C ARG A 260 -13.32 7.74 0.53
N LEU A 261 -14.41 8.12 1.17
CA LEU A 261 -15.75 8.15 0.60
C LEU A 261 -16.29 9.58 0.55
N VAL A 262 -17.00 9.94 -0.50
CA VAL A 262 -17.65 11.24 -0.67
C VAL A 262 -18.91 11.10 -1.54
N SER A 263 -20.00 11.75 -1.12
CA SER A 263 -21.26 11.77 -1.88
C SER A 263 -21.08 12.51 -3.23
N PRO A 264 -21.70 12.06 -4.34
CA PRO A 264 -21.72 12.82 -5.59
C PRO A 264 -22.54 14.11 -5.50
N ALA A 265 -23.40 14.25 -4.48
CA ALA A 265 -24.08 15.51 -4.17
C ALA A 265 -23.17 16.52 -3.45
N GLY A 266 -21.93 16.14 -3.14
CA GLY A 266 -21.00 16.91 -2.33
C GLY A 266 -21.25 16.77 -0.83
N GLY A 267 -20.57 17.60 -0.04
CA GLY A 267 -20.58 17.52 1.42
C GLY A 267 -19.27 16.99 1.99
N ALA A 268 -19.24 16.79 3.31
CA ALA A 268 -18.06 16.29 4.00
C ALA A 268 -17.79 14.82 3.62
N ALA A 269 -16.55 14.54 3.22
CA ALA A 269 -16.09 13.18 2.97
C ALA A 269 -15.93 12.39 4.28
N VAL A 270 -15.63 11.10 4.15
CA VAL A 270 -15.21 10.23 5.25
C VAL A 270 -13.87 9.62 4.90
N GLU A 271 -12.87 9.88 5.74
CA GLU A 271 -11.56 9.23 5.65
C GLU A 271 -11.52 8.01 6.59
N MET A 272 -11.15 6.86 6.04
CA MET A 272 -11.14 5.58 6.72
C MET A 272 -9.72 5.03 6.76
N PHE A 273 -9.14 5.01 7.96
CA PHE A 273 -7.82 4.46 8.22
C PHE A 273 -7.97 3.03 8.74
N VAL A 274 -7.59 2.07 7.91
CA VAL A 274 -7.63 0.66 8.26
C VAL A 274 -6.35 0.28 9.00
N TYR A 275 -6.44 -0.55 10.03
CA TYR A 275 -5.28 -0.99 10.82
C TYR A 275 -5.45 -2.45 11.27
N GLY A 276 -4.37 -3.10 11.70
CA GLY A 276 -4.44 -4.44 12.29
C GLY A 276 -3.90 -4.49 13.72
N GLU A 277 -4.07 -5.64 14.37
CA GLU A 277 -3.64 -5.87 15.75
C GLU A 277 -2.89 -7.20 15.87
N GLY A 278 -1.76 -7.19 16.60
CA GLY A 278 -1.01 -8.39 16.93
C GLY A 278 -0.42 -9.13 15.71
N GLN A 279 -0.48 -10.46 15.77
CA GLN A 279 -0.01 -11.37 14.71
C GLN A 279 -1.13 -12.36 14.37
N ALA A 280 -1.63 -12.31 13.14
CA ALA A 280 -2.68 -13.21 12.65
C ALA A 280 -2.11 -14.15 11.59
N GLY A 281 -2.35 -15.46 11.75
CA GLY A 281 -1.75 -16.48 10.88
C GLY A 281 -0.22 -16.58 10.95
N GLY A 282 0.41 -15.96 11.96
CA GLY A 282 1.87 -15.81 12.05
C GLY A 282 2.44 -14.63 11.26
N PHE A 283 1.60 -13.80 10.64
CA PHE A 283 2.03 -12.58 9.94
C PHE A 283 1.88 -11.34 10.84
N PRO A 284 2.83 -10.39 10.79
CA PRO A 284 2.74 -9.17 11.56
C PRO A 284 1.68 -8.23 10.97
N SER A 285 0.89 -7.58 11.82
CA SER A 285 0.21 -6.36 11.39
C SER A 285 1.25 -5.29 11.10
N ARG A 286 1.20 -4.71 9.90
CA ARG A 286 2.16 -3.69 9.45
C ARG A 286 1.69 -2.25 9.75
N GLN A 287 0.37 -2.04 9.80
CA GLN A 287 -0.26 -0.75 10.06
C GLN A 287 -0.77 -0.69 11.50
N HIS A 288 -0.17 0.17 12.31
CA HIS A 288 -0.58 0.39 13.70
C HIS A 288 -1.69 1.45 13.78
N ARG A 289 -2.73 1.22 14.59
CA ARG A 289 -3.76 2.23 14.89
C ARG A 289 -3.18 3.57 15.32
N SER A 290 -2.17 3.54 16.18
CA SER A 290 -1.48 4.73 16.70
C SER A 290 -0.71 5.50 15.62
N ALA A 291 -0.29 4.85 14.53
CA ALA A 291 0.27 5.52 13.36
C ALA A 291 -0.84 6.23 12.57
N SER A 292 -1.93 5.52 12.26
CA SER A 292 -3.11 6.08 11.58
C SER A 292 -3.69 7.30 12.31
N GLU A 293 -3.87 7.22 13.64
CA GLU A 293 -4.31 8.36 14.46
C GLU A 293 -3.29 9.51 14.47
N ALA A 294 -1.99 9.24 14.30
CA ALA A 294 -0.97 10.28 14.21
C ALA A 294 -0.97 10.98 12.84
N VAL A 295 -1.25 10.25 11.75
CA VAL A 295 -1.47 10.85 10.42
C VAL A 295 -2.72 11.74 10.44
N ALA A 296 -3.85 11.24 10.93
CA ALA A 296 -5.09 12.01 11.04
C ALA A 296 -4.90 13.34 11.82
N ARG A 297 -4.16 13.31 12.95
CA ARG A 297 -3.80 14.53 13.70
C ARG A 297 -2.88 15.48 12.93
N ARG A 298 -1.95 14.96 12.12
CA ARG A 298 -1.05 15.79 11.30
C ARG A 298 -1.77 16.47 10.12
N HIS A 299 -2.90 15.89 9.70
CA HIS A 299 -3.70 16.35 8.57
C HIS A 299 -4.89 17.23 9.00
N GLY A 300 -5.03 17.54 10.30
CA GLY A 300 -6.09 18.42 10.78
C GLY A 300 -7.51 17.86 10.63
N LEU A 301 -7.67 16.54 10.50
CA LEU A 301 -8.95 15.93 10.13
C LEU A 301 -10.02 16.05 11.22
N ASP A 302 -11.27 16.27 10.82
CA ASP A 302 -12.41 16.17 11.73
C ASP A 302 -12.64 14.71 12.15
N LEU A 303 -12.50 14.45 13.45
CA LEU A 303 -12.70 13.14 14.05
C LEU A 303 -14.12 12.59 13.88
N ARG A 304 -15.12 13.44 13.59
CA ARG A 304 -16.49 13.02 13.26
C ARG A 304 -16.60 12.38 11.87
N HIS A 305 -15.66 12.71 10.99
CA HIS A 305 -15.55 12.25 9.62
C HIS A 305 -14.33 11.33 9.39
N THR A 306 -13.66 10.91 10.47
CA THR A 306 -12.48 10.04 10.44
C THR A 306 -12.77 8.72 11.14
N LEU A 307 -12.74 7.60 10.41
CA LEU A 307 -12.99 6.26 10.96
C LEU A 307 -11.67 5.48 11.13
N MET A 308 -11.45 4.95 12.33
CA MET A 308 -10.36 4.00 12.62
C MET A 308 -10.91 2.57 12.54
N VAL A 309 -10.61 1.86 11.46
CA VAL A 309 -11.26 0.59 11.09
C VAL A 309 -10.30 -0.57 11.32
N ARG A 310 -10.70 -1.58 12.09
CA ARG A 310 -9.85 -2.77 12.27
C ARG A 310 -10.07 -3.78 11.13
N GLN A 311 -8.98 -4.16 10.45
CA GLN A 311 -8.95 -5.25 9.49
C GLN A 311 -9.33 -6.58 10.17
N SER A 312 -9.99 -7.47 9.44
CA SER A 312 -10.23 -8.84 9.87
C SER A 312 -8.91 -9.58 10.11
N ALA A 313 -8.80 -10.27 11.26
CA ALA A 313 -7.69 -11.17 11.52
C ALA A 313 -7.66 -12.35 10.53
N ALA A 314 -8.82 -12.77 9.99
CA ALA A 314 -8.88 -13.80 8.95
C ALA A 314 -8.30 -13.30 7.62
N ALA A 315 -8.57 -12.04 7.23
CA ALA A 315 -7.96 -11.41 6.06
C ALA A 315 -6.43 -11.38 6.17
N ILE A 316 -5.90 -10.86 7.29
CA ILE A 316 -4.45 -10.81 7.54
C ILE A 316 -3.86 -12.23 7.49
N ALA A 317 -4.46 -13.20 8.18
CA ALA A 317 -3.99 -14.58 8.22
C ALA A 317 -4.00 -15.28 6.84
N ALA A 318 -4.92 -14.91 5.94
CA ALA A 318 -4.98 -15.43 4.58
C ALA A 318 -3.94 -14.78 3.62
N GLY A 319 -3.30 -13.68 4.03
CA GLY A 319 -2.26 -12.97 3.28
C GLY A 319 -2.63 -11.55 2.85
N ALA A 320 -3.72 -10.96 3.36
CA ALA A 320 -4.03 -9.54 3.16
C ALA A 320 -3.15 -8.68 4.10
N PHE A 321 -1.92 -8.41 3.67
CA PHE A 321 -0.94 -7.63 4.44
C PHE A 321 -1.24 -6.11 4.43
N HIS A 322 -2.08 -5.65 3.52
CA HIS A 322 -2.64 -4.29 3.40
C HIS A 322 -4.13 -4.39 3.06
N ASN A 323 -4.91 -3.35 3.39
CA ASN A 323 -6.35 -3.31 3.13
C ASN A 323 -6.68 -3.30 1.63
N ASP A 324 -5.86 -2.67 0.79
CA ASP A 324 -6.02 -2.66 -0.67
C ASP A 324 -5.93 -4.05 -1.33
N VAL A 325 -5.69 -5.12 -0.57
CA VAL A 325 -5.79 -6.52 -1.03
C VAL A 325 -7.20 -7.10 -0.85
N VAL A 326 -8.05 -6.48 -0.01
CA VAL A 326 -9.41 -6.96 0.35
C VAL A 326 -10.53 -5.92 0.30
N ALA A 327 -10.22 -4.63 0.17
CA ALA A 327 -11.20 -3.56 -0.07
C ALA A 327 -10.61 -2.35 -0.79
N VAL A 328 -11.44 -1.67 -1.60
CA VAL A 328 -11.12 -0.41 -2.28
C VAL A 328 -12.35 0.50 -2.30
N ALA A 329 -12.14 1.81 -2.16
CA ALA A 329 -13.20 2.81 -2.19
C ALA A 329 -12.91 3.92 -3.22
N ASN A 330 -13.94 4.47 -3.86
CA ASN A 330 -13.88 5.62 -4.76
C ASN A 330 -15.23 6.33 -4.83
N GLY A 331 -15.26 7.66 -4.76
CA GLY A 331 -16.51 8.42 -4.68
C GLY A 331 -17.36 7.92 -3.50
N HIS A 332 -18.61 7.55 -3.76
CA HIS A 332 -19.54 7.00 -2.76
C HIS A 332 -19.50 5.45 -2.70
N VAL A 333 -18.61 4.79 -3.44
CA VAL A 333 -18.61 3.32 -3.56
C VAL A 333 -17.52 2.71 -2.68
N LEU A 334 -17.91 1.76 -1.83
CA LEU A 334 -17.01 0.86 -1.12
C LEU A 334 -17.14 -0.55 -1.71
N PHE A 335 -16.08 -1.05 -2.33
CA PHE A 335 -16.00 -2.40 -2.87
C PHE A 335 -15.12 -3.27 -1.97
N ALA A 336 -15.68 -4.27 -1.30
CA ALA A 336 -14.99 -5.04 -0.26
C ALA A 336 -15.39 -6.52 -0.25
N HIS A 337 -14.50 -7.37 0.27
CA HIS A 337 -14.84 -8.75 0.63
C HIS A 337 -15.62 -8.78 1.95
N GLU A 338 -16.62 -9.66 2.12
CA GLU A 338 -17.41 -9.75 3.38
C GLU A 338 -16.52 -9.97 4.62
N GLN A 339 -15.37 -10.63 4.43
CA GLN A 339 -14.39 -10.95 5.47
C GLN A 339 -13.27 -9.90 5.59
N ALA A 340 -13.38 -8.72 4.96
CA ALA A 340 -12.32 -7.70 4.98
C ALA A 340 -12.15 -7.05 6.36
N PHE A 341 -13.25 -6.70 7.04
CA PHE A 341 -13.23 -5.94 8.30
C PHE A 341 -13.55 -6.80 9.51
N ALA A 342 -13.09 -6.39 10.70
CA ALA A 342 -13.34 -7.14 11.94
C ALA A 342 -14.77 -6.95 12.48
N ASP A 343 -15.41 -5.83 12.13
CA ASP A 343 -16.83 -5.56 12.37
C ASP A 343 -17.39 -4.79 11.15
N PRO A 344 -17.77 -5.51 10.06
CA PRO A 344 -18.28 -4.88 8.86
C PRO A 344 -19.60 -4.15 9.12
N ARG A 345 -20.43 -4.65 10.03
CA ARG A 345 -21.72 -4.04 10.35
C ARG A 345 -21.54 -2.65 10.98
N ALA A 346 -20.71 -2.52 12.02
CA ALA A 346 -20.45 -1.23 12.64
C ALA A 346 -19.83 -0.22 11.65
N LEU A 347 -18.97 -0.70 10.74
CA LEU A 347 -18.44 0.13 9.64
C LEU A 347 -19.54 0.60 8.69
N TYR A 348 -20.39 -0.31 8.21
CA TYR A 348 -21.43 0.00 7.21
C TYR A 348 -22.54 0.88 7.80
N ASP A 349 -22.91 0.67 9.06
CA ASP A 349 -23.83 1.54 9.80
C ASP A 349 -23.23 2.97 9.91
N ALA A 350 -21.94 3.11 10.25
CA ALA A 350 -21.27 4.41 10.31
C ALA A 350 -21.13 5.10 8.95
N VAL A 351 -20.77 4.35 7.90
CA VAL A 351 -20.69 4.85 6.51
C VAL A 351 -22.06 5.33 6.04
N THR A 352 -23.14 4.60 6.32
CA THR A 352 -24.51 4.98 5.94
C THR A 352 -25.00 6.23 6.68
N VAL A 353 -24.51 6.49 7.89
CA VAL A 353 -24.83 7.75 8.62
C VAL A 353 -24.07 8.94 8.04
N LEU A 354 -22.80 8.77 7.68
CA LEU A 354 -21.92 9.87 7.25
C LEU A 354 -22.01 10.16 5.73
N VAL A 355 -22.29 9.14 4.91
CA VAL A 355 -22.48 9.21 3.46
C VAL A 355 -23.76 8.42 3.11
N PRO A 356 -24.96 9.01 3.26
CA PRO A 356 -26.24 8.28 3.16
C PRO A 356 -26.57 7.69 1.78
N ASP A 357 -25.86 8.12 0.75
CA ASP A 357 -25.93 7.61 -0.63
C ASP A 357 -24.76 6.67 -0.97
N ALA A 358 -24.01 6.20 0.04
CA ALA A 358 -22.94 5.22 -0.16
C ALA A 358 -23.48 3.91 -0.73
N VAL A 359 -22.79 3.38 -1.74
CA VAL A 359 -23.07 2.07 -2.34
C VAL A 359 -22.01 1.09 -1.88
N ILE A 360 -22.40 0.18 -1.00
CA ILE A 360 -21.54 -0.87 -0.47
C ILE A 360 -21.69 -2.11 -1.35
N VAL A 361 -20.64 -2.44 -2.08
CA VAL A 361 -20.55 -3.62 -2.94
C VAL A 361 -19.73 -4.68 -2.20
N GLU A 362 -20.43 -5.57 -1.50
CA GLU A 362 -19.82 -6.67 -0.76
C GLU A 362 -19.73 -7.93 -1.64
N VAL A 363 -18.56 -8.57 -1.66
CA VAL A 363 -18.34 -9.88 -2.30
C VAL A 363 -18.46 -10.97 -1.23
N PRO A 364 -19.47 -11.85 -1.31
CA PRO A 364 -19.64 -12.91 -0.33
C PRO A 364 -18.69 -14.09 -0.59
N ALA A 365 -18.21 -14.72 0.48
CA ALA A 365 -17.12 -15.69 0.41
C ALA A 365 -17.53 -17.03 -0.19
N ASP A 366 -18.84 -17.31 -0.30
CA ASP A 366 -19.40 -18.47 -1.00
C ASP A 366 -19.40 -18.30 -2.53
N ARG A 367 -19.35 -17.06 -3.03
CA ARG A 367 -19.21 -16.72 -4.45
C ARG A 367 -17.76 -16.56 -4.87
N VAL A 368 -16.95 -15.88 -4.06
CA VAL A 368 -15.50 -15.73 -4.27
C VAL A 368 -14.80 -15.83 -2.93
N SER A 369 -14.08 -16.94 -2.69
CA SER A 369 -13.39 -17.14 -1.41
C SER A 369 -12.30 -16.08 -1.14
N LEU A 370 -11.98 -15.85 0.13
CA LEU A 370 -10.90 -14.96 0.55
C LEU A 370 -9.53 -15.36 -0.05
N ASP A 371 -9.23 -16.66 -0.16
CA ASP A 371 -8.01 -17.16 -0.82
C ASP A 371 -8.01 -16.82 -2.31
N THR A 372 -9.16 -16.96 -2.97
CA THR A 372 -9.37 -16.59 -4.38
C THR A 372 -9.18 -15.08 -4.58
N ALA A 373 -9.79 -14.25 -3.75
CA ALA A 373 -9.67 -12.79 -3.80
C ALA A 373 -8.21 -12.33 -3.66
N ILE A 374 -7.48 -12.89 -2.68
CA ILE A 374 -6.06 -12.59 -2.44
C ILE A 374 -5.17 -13.12 -3.56
N ARG A 375 -5.46 -14.27 -4.19
CA ARG A 375 -4.67 -14.78 -5.33
C ARG A 375 -4.88 -13.99 -6.62
N THR A 376 -6.08 -13.50 -6.84
CA THR A 376 -6.47 -12.79 -8.08
C THR A 376 -6.30 -11.29 -7.99
N TYR A 377 -6.01 -10.74 -6.79
CA TYR A 377 -5.88 -9.30 -6.53
C TYR A 377 -7.15 -8.53 -6.95
N LEU A 378 -8.33 -9.14 -6.76
CA LEU A 378 -9.64 -8.57 -7.11
C LEU A 378 -9.84 -7.16 -6.53
N PHE A 379 -9.52 -6.97 -5.25
CA PHE A 379 -9.65 -5.68 -4.56
C PHE A 379 -8.44 -4.78 -4.71
N ASN A 380 -7.30 -5.31 -5.18
CA ASN A 380 -6.15 -4.49 -5.58
C ASN A 380 -6.33 -3.89 -6.98
N SER A 381 -7.57 -3.71 -7.39
CA SER A 381 -7.98 -2.99 -8.58
C SER A 381 -8.04 -1.49 -8.31
N GLN A 382 -7.83 -0.67 -9.34
CA GLN A 382 -8.20 0.73 -9.24
C GLN A 382 -9.69 0.85 -9.55
N LEU A 383 -10.51 1.21 -8.56
CA LEU A 383 -11.84 1.74 -8.82
C LEU A 383 -11.68 3.23 -9.15
N VAL A 384 -12.06 3.64 -10.36
CA VAL A 384 -11.84 5.01 -10.89
C VAL A 384 -13.12 5.58 -11.51
N THR A 385 -13.38 6.87 -11.29
CA THR A 385 -14.49 7.59 -11.93
C THR A 385 -14.09 8.02 -13.34
N MET A 386 -14.93 7.72 -14.32
CA MET A 386 -14.76 8.07 -15.73
C MET A 386 -15.32 9.47 -16.04
N PRO A 387 -14.92 10.11 -17.16
CA PRO A 387 -15.48 11.40 -17.58
C PRO A 387 -16.99 11.40 -17.85
N ASP A 388 -17.62 10.23 -18.01
CA ASP A 388 -19.07 10.05 -18.13
C ASP A 388 -19.79 9.78 -16.79
N GLY A 389 -19.07 9.86 -15.66
CA GLY A 389 -19.60 9.66 -14.31
C GLY A 389 -19.71 8.20 -13.87
N GLY A 390 -19.62 7.23 -14.78
CA GLY A 390 -19.56 5.81 -14.43
C GLY A 390 -18.20 5.43 -13.82
N MET A 391 -18.13 4.35 -13.05
CA MET A 391 -16.88 3.83 -12.49
C MET A 391 -16.37 2.61 -13.26
N THR A 392 -15.04 2.52 -13.41
CA THR A 392 -14.35 1.37 -13.98
C THR A 392 -13.53 0.66 -12.91
N LEU A 393 -13.59 -0.68 -12.86
CA LEU A 393 -12.61 -1.49 -12.15
C LEU A 393 -11.43 -1.82 -13.07
N VAL A 394 -10.24 -1.33 -12.74
CA VAL A 394 -8.98 -1.61 -13.44
C VAL A 394 -8.30 -2.78 -12.74
N LEU A 395 -8.35 -3.96 -13.36
CA LEU A 395 -8.05 -5.26 -12.75
C LEU A 395 -6.80 -5.91 -13.38
N PRO A 396 -6.05 -6.71 -12.62
CA PRO A 396 -4.98 -7.53 -13.18
C PRO A 396 -5.54 -8.68 -14.04
N ALA A 397 -4.70 -9.29 -14.88
CA ALA A 397 -5.08 -10.39 -15.77
C ALA A 397 -5.62 -11.62 -15.00
N GLU A 398 -5.07 -11.88 -13.82
CA GLU A 398 -5.42 -12.98 -12.92
C GLU A 398 -6.90 -12.96 -12.52
N ALA A 399 -7.51 -11.78 -12.36
CA ALA A 399 -8.95 -11.63 -12.09
C ALA A 399 -9.84 -11.97 -13.30
N ARG A 400 -9.32 -11.84 -14.53
CA ARG A 400 -9.99 -12.27 -15.76
C ARG A 400 -9.83 -13.76 -16.03
N GLU A 401 -8.74 -14.35 -15.57
CA GLU A 401 -8.39 -15.76 -15.77
C GLU A 401 -9.13 -16.70 -14.80
N HIS A 402 -9.48 -16.22 -13.59
CA HIS A 402 -10.23 -17.00 -12.61
C HIS A 402 -11.74 -16.99 -12.88
N ALA A 403 -12.34 -18.17 -13.05
CA ALA A 403 -13.75 -18.32 -13.43
C ALA A 403 -14.73 -17.67 -12.45
N ASP A 404 -14.62 -17.97 -11.15
CA ASP A 404 -15.55 -17.46 -10.13
C ASP A 404 -15.54 -15.92 -10.05
N VAL A 405 -14.34 -15.33 -10.03
CA VAL A 405 -14.13 -13.87 -10.02
C VAL A 405 -14.69 -13.23 -11.26
N TRP A 406 -14.41 -13.76 -12.45
CA TRP A 406 -14.91 -13.18 -13.70
C TRP A 406 -16.43 -13.34 -13.84
N THR A 407 -17.00 -14.44 -13.34
CA THR A 407 -18.45 -14.66 -13.30
C THR A 407 -19.12 -13.63 -12.38
N TRP A 408 -18.63 -13.49 -11.15
CA TRP A 408 -19.15 -12.52 -10.18
C TRP A 408 -19.02 -11.07 -10.69
N LEU A 409 -17.88 -10.71 -11.29
CA LEU A 409 -17.69 -9.39 -11.91
C LEU A 409 -18.62 -9.17 -13.12
N SER A 410 -18.92 -10.21 -13.90
CA SER A 410 -19.87 -10.10 -15.03
C SER A 410 -21.30 -9.90 -14.52
N GLU A 411 -21.68 -10.58 -13.43
CA GLU A 411 -22.96 -10.37 -12.74
C GLU A 411 -23.07 -8.96 -12.14
N LEU A 412 -22.01 -8.43 -11.52
CA LEU A 412 -21.96 -7.06 -11.01
C LEU A 412 -22.26 -6.03 -12.10
N ILE A 413 -21.63 -6.14 -13.28
CA ILE A 413 -21.91 -5.25 -14.41
C ILE A 413 -23.35 -5.44 -14.94
N ALA A 414 -23.84 -6.68 -14.98
CA ALA A 414 -25.19 -6.98 -15.48
C ALA A 414 -26.32 -6.55 -14.54
N ALA A 415 -26.08 -6.51 -13.22
CA ALA A 415 -27.02 -6.03 -12.21
C ALA A 415 -27.29 -4.51 -12.33
N GLY A 416 -26.33 -3.77 -12.89
CA GLY A 416 -26.36 -2.31 -12.96
C GLY A 416 -25.97 -1.66 -11.63
N GLY A 417 -25.39 -0.46 -11.73
CA GLY A 417 -24.87 0.26 -10.57
C GLY A 417 -23.80 1.28 -10.98
N PRO A 418 -23.08 1.87 -10.01
CA PRO A 418 -22.03 2.84 -10.29
C PRO A 418 -20.82 2.22 -10.99
N ILE A 419 -20.52 0.93 -10.78
CA ILE A 419 -19.47 0.19 -11.47
C ILE A 419 -20.03 -0.32 -12.80
N THR A 420 -19.63 0.31 -13.91
CA THR A 420 -20.21 0.06 -15.25
C THR A 420 -19.24 -0.60 -16.22
N ARG A 421 -17.94 -0.67 -15.89
CA ARG A 421 -16.90 -1.20 -16.78
C ARG A 421 -15.83 -1.99 -16.04
N LEU A 422 -15.24 -2.96 -16.73
CA LEU A 422 -14.07 -3.73 -16.31
C LEU A 422 -12.95 -3.49 -17.32
N GLN A 423 -11.76 -3.11 -16.85
CA GLN A 423 -10.58 -2.88 -17.68
C GLN A 423 -9.43 -3.76 -17.19
N ILE A 424 -9.01 -4.73 -18.01
CA ILE A 424 -7.88 -5.60 -17.67
C ILE A 424 -6.56 -4.92 -18.05
N VAL A 425 -5.55 -5.02 -17.19
CA VAL A 425 -4.18 -4.56 -17.45
C VAL A 425 -3.18 -5.67 -17.13
N ASP A 426 -2.15 -5.82 -17.96
CA ASP A 426 -1.07 -6.77 -17.69
C ASP A 426 0.02 -6.10 -16.85
N VAL A 427 0.10 -6.52 -15.58
CA VAL A 427 1.13 -6.11 -14.62
C VAL A 427 1.75 -7.34 -13.94
N ARG A 428 1.83 -8.46 -14.67
CA ARG A 428 2.25 -9.78 -14.15
C ARG A 428 3.59 -9.77 -13.41
N GLU A 429 4.58 -8.97 -13.81
CA GLU A 429 5.86 -8.91 -13.09
C GLU A 429 5.74 -8.22 -11.72
N SER A 430 4.81 -7.27 -11.55
CA SER A 430 4.49 -6.70 -10.23
C SER A 430 3.63 -7.66 -9.41
N MET A 431 2.64 -8.31 -10.03
CA MET A 431 1.79 -9.33 -9.39
C MET A 431 2.60 -10.50 -8.81
N ARG A 432 3.65 -10.95 -9.50
CA ARG A 432 4.58 -11.99 -9.01
C ARG A 432 5.28 -11.62 -7.70
N ASN A 433 5.47 -10.33 -7.41
CA ASN A 433 6.01 -9.88 -6.12
C ASN A 433 4.92 -9.32 -5.17
N GLY A 434 3.65 -9.46 -5.54
CA GLY A 434 2.48 -9.09 -4.73
C GLY A 434 2.10 -7.61 -4.77
N GLY A 435 2.07 -7.01 -5.96
CA GLY A 435 1.43 -5.72 -6.16
C GLY A 435 0.64 -5.67 -7.47
N GLY A 436 -0.65 -5.37 -7.39
CA GLY A 436 -1.53 -5.23 -8.54
C GLY A 436 -1.67 -3.78 -9.02
N PRO A 437 -2.72 -3.48 -9.81
CA PRO A 437 -2.99 -2.14 -10.33
C PRO A 437 -3.06 -1.04 -9.24
N ALA A 438 -3.63 -1.33 -8.07
CA ALA A 438 -3.76 -0.37 -6.99
C ALA A 438 -2.45 -0.14 -6.23
N CYS A 439 -1.68 -1.18 -5.88
CA CYS A 439 -0.40 -1.01 -5.17
C CYS A 439 0.56 -0.09 -5.93
N LEU A 440 0.56 -0.16 -7.27
CA LEU A 440 1.42 0.63 -8.16
C LEU A 440 1.11 2.14 -8.17
N ARG A 441 0.01 2.62 -7.56
CA ARG A 441 -0.41 4.03 -7.65
C ARG A 441 -0.84 4.67 -6.32
N LEU A 442 -0.32 5.86 -6.05
CA LEU A 442 -0.84 6.80 -5.06
C LEU A 442 -1.99 7.60 -5.68
N ARG A 443 -3.06 7.86 -4.93
CA ARG A 443 -4.13 8.78 -5.37
C ARG A 443 -3.91 10.13 -4.72
N VAL A 444 -3.97 11.19 -5.52
CA VAL A 444 -3.88 12.57 -5.05
C VAL A 444 -5.07 13.32 -5.61
N GLN A 445 -5.95 13.80 -4.74
CA GLN A 445 -7.18 14.50 -5.10
C GLN A 445 -6.99 15.99 -4.79
N VAL A 446 -7.13 16.83 -5.81
CA VAL A 446 -6.79 18.27 -5.79
C VAL A 446 -7.80 19.06 -6.60
N ASP A 447 -7.97 20.35 -6.31
CA ASP A 447 -8.67 21.26 -7.22
C ASP A 447 -7.80 21.62 -8.46
N ALA A 448 -8.34 22.46 -9.34
CA ALA A 448 -7.67 22.88 -10.57
C ALA A 448 -6.44 23.76 -10.35
N GLU A 449 -6.39 24.56 -9.28
CA GLU A 449 -5.27 25.46 -8.97
C GLU A 449 -4.12 24.68 -8.34
N ALA A 450 -4.43 23.81 -7.38
CA ALA A 450 -3.50 22.86 -6.80
C ALA A 450 -2.94 21.90 -7.87
N PHE A 451 -3.77 21.36 -8.78
CA PHE A 451 -3.32 20.55 -9.91
C PHE A 451 -2.32 21.30 -10.83
N ALA A 452 -2.54 22.60 -11.06
CA ALA A 452 -1.64 23.43 -11.85
C ALA A 452 -0.30 23.73 -11.13
N ALA A 453 -0.28 23.66 -9.81
CA ALA A 453 0.91 23.89 -8.97
C ALA A 453 1.80 22.65 -8.76
N ILE A 454 1.34 21.45 -9.15
CA ILE A 454 2.17 20.22 -9.15
C ILE A 454 3.33 20.38 -10.15
N ASP A 455 4.55 20.00 -9.74
CA ASP A 455 5.71 20.01 -10.63
C ASP A 455 5.44 19.14 -11.88
N ARG A 456 5.44 19.81 -13.04
CA ARG A 456 5.10 19.24 -14.35
C ARG A 456 6.00 18.08 -14.74
N ARG A 457 7.20 17.94 -14.18
CA ARG A 457 8.12 16.81 -14.42
C ARG A 457 7.61 15.48 -13.84
N PHE A 458 6.72 15.53 -12.84
CA PHE A 458 6.05 14.37 -12.27
C PHE A 458 4.68 14.09 -12.91
N LEU A 459 4.21 14.91 -13.86
CA LEU A 459 2.94 14.69 -14.59
C LEU A 459 3.21 14.05 -15.96
N LEU A 460 2.36 13.11 -16.37
CA LEU A 460 2.51 12.41 -17.64
C LEU A 460 1.70 13.06 -18.78
N ASP A 461 2.35 13.21 -19.91
CA ASP A 461 1.75 13.39 -21.23
C ASP A 461 2.31 12.32 -22.20
N GLY A 462 1.82 12.29 -23.45
CA GLY A 462 2.28 11.31 -24.43
C GLY A 462 3.80 11.33 -24.67
N ALA A 463 4.39 12.53 -24.72
CA ALA A 463 5.82 12.70 -24.96
C ALA A 463 6.66 12.32 -23.74
N ALA A 464 6.17 12.54 -22.52
CA ALA A 464 6.80 12.05 -21.30
C ALA A 464 6.84 10.52 -21.29
N CYS A 465 5.73 9.86 -21.62
CA CYS A 465 5.68 8.40 -21.76
C CYS A 465 6.66 7.89 -22.84
N ASP A 466 6.72 8.55 -24.02
CA ASP A 466 7.66 8.19 -25.09
C ASP A 466 9.12 8.26 -24.62
N ARG A 467 9.50 9.31 -23.87
CA ARG A 467 10.85 9.46 -23.30
C ARG A 467 11.18 8.38 -22.28
N ILE A 468 10.24 8.07 -21.37
CA ILE A 468 10.42 7.06 -20.32
C ILE A 468 10.59 5.67 -20.95
N GLU A 469 9.70 5.29 -21.87
CA GLU A 469 9.75 3.99 -22.57
C GLU A 469 11.03 3.82 -23.39
N ALA A 470 11.49 4.88 -24.08
CA ALA A 470 12.75 4.86 -24.83
C ALA A 470 14.00 4.70 -23.94
N VAL A 471 13.96 5.18 -22.69
CA VAL A 471 15.03 4.91 -21.70
C VAL A 471 14.93 3.48 -21.17
N ILE A 472 13.73 3.01 -20.78
CA ILE A 472 13.52 1.65 -20.28
C ILE A 472 13.98 0.62 -21.32
N ALA A 473 13.54 0.76 -22.58
CA ALA A 473 13.86 -0.16 -23.66
C ALA A 473 15.38 -0.29 -23.92
N ARG A 474 16.15 0.78 -23.66
CA ARG A 474 17.59 0.84 -23.91
C ARG A 474 18.44 0.43 -22.70
N GLU A 475 18.06 0.82 -21.49
CA GLU A 475 18.93 0.73 -20.31
C GLU A 475 18.54 -0.37 -19.31
N TRP A 476 17.24 -0.70 -19.16
CA TRP A 476 16.80 -1.66 -18.13
C TRP A 476 17.35 -3.07 -18.43
N PRO A 477 17.76 -3.85 -17.42
CA PRO A 477 18.08 -5.26 -17.59
C PRO A 477 16.87 -6.06 -18.12
N GLU A 478 17.14 -7.01 -19.03
CA GLU A 478 16.12 -7.92 -19.57
C GLU A 478 15.74 -9.01 -18.57
N ALA A 479 16.73 -9.51 -17.85
CA ALA A 479 16.59 -10.55 -16.84
C ALA A 479 17.52 -10.29 -15.65
N ILE A 480 17.08 -10.66 -14.45
CA ILE A 480 17.92 -10.76 -13.24
C ILE A 480 17.63 -12.11 -12.58
N ALA A 481 18.64 -12.97 -12.49
CA ALA A 481 18.62 -14.18 -11.68
C ALA A 481 19.09 -13.92 -10.24
N PRO A 482 18.81 -14.81 -9.27
CA PRO A 482 19.15 -14.58 -7.86
C PRO A 482 20.65 -14.46 -7.55
N ASP A 483 21.52 -15.03 -8.39
CA ASP A 483 22.98 -14.87 -8.26
C ASP A 483 23.49 -13.55 -8.86
N ASP A 484 22.77 -12.94 -9.81
CA ASP A 484 23.16 -11.67 -10.44
C ASP A 484 23.10 -10.49 -9.48
N LEU A 485 22.36 -10.60 -8.37
CA LEU A 485 22.34 -9.58 -7.31
C LEU A 485 23.73 -9.31 -6.71
N GLY A 486 24.67 -10.25 -6.88
CA GLY A 486 26.09 -10.11 -6.52
C GLY A 486 27.02 -9.60 -7.62
N ASN A 487 26.49 -9.26 -8.80
CA ASN A 487 27.29 -8.94 -9.99
C ASN A 487 27.55 -7.42 -10.12
N PRO A 488 28.82 -6.96 -10.07
CA PRO A 488 29.17 -5.54 -10.25
C PRO A 488 28.62 -4.91 -11.53
N HIS A 489 28.56 -5.66 -12.63
CA HIS A 489 28.03 -5.15 -13.89
C HIS A 489 26.53 -4.84 -13.83
N LEU A 490 25.76 -5.61 -13.06
CA LEU A 490 24.34 -5.34 -12.83
C LEU A 490 24.17 -4.05 -12.01
N TRP A 491 24.98 -3.84 -10.98
CA TRP A 491 24.92 -2.63 -10.16
C TRP A 491 25.19 -1.38 -11.00
N GLU A 492 26.25 -1.40 -11.81
CA GLU A 492 26.59 -0.33 -12.76
C GLU A 492 25.47 -0.09 -13.79
N GLN A 493 24.89 -1.15 -14.34
CA GLN A 493 23.76 -1.03 -15.27
C GLN A 493 22.55 -0.37 -14.61
N CYS A 494 22.18 -0.79 -13.40
CA CYS A 494 21.03 -0.25 -12.68
C CYS A 494 21.20 1.24 -12.33
N LEU A 495 22.39 1.64 -11.87
CA LEU A 495 22.70 3.03 -11.58
C LEU A 495 22.70 3.88 -12.86
N ARG A 496 23.30 3.40 -13.96
CA ARG A 496 23.25 4.06 -15.27
C ARG A 496 21.82 4.21 -15.78
N ALA A 497 21.00 3.16 -15.66
CA ALA A 497 19.61 3.15 -16.10
C ALA A 497 18.78 4.19 -15.35
N ARG A 498 18.90 4.26 -14.02
CA ARG A 498 18.26 5.32 -13.22
C ARG A 498 18.74 6.71 -13.63
N SER A 499 20.05 6.90 -13.78
CA SER A 499 20.66 8.18 -14.17
C SER A 499 20.17 8.67 -15.55
N ALA A 500 20.02 7.75 -16.51
CA ALA A 500 19.43 8.06 -17.82
C ALA A 500 17.96 8.49 -17.71
N LEU A 501 17.18 7.88 -16.82
CA LEU A 501 15.77 8.22 -16.61
C LEU A 501 15.61 9.59 -15.93
N THR A 502 16.34 9.87 -14.84
CA THR A 502 16.32 11.17 -14.16
C THR A 502 16.72 12.29 -15.12
N THR A 503 17.77 12.08 -15.91
CA THR A 503 18.22 13.03 -16.95
C THR A 503 17.15 13.26 -18.02
N ALA A 504 16.50 12.20 -18.53
CA ALA A 504 15.48 12.30 -19.58
C ALA A 504 14.17 12.98 -19.13
N LEU A 505 13.94 13.09 -17.82
CA LEU A 505 12.83 13.81 -17.20
C LEU A 505 13.21 15.20 -16.68
N GLY A 506 14.48 15.61 -16.81
CA GLY A 506 14.93 16.95 -16.40
C GLY A 506 15.14 17.10 -14.89
N PHE A 507 15.55 16.02 -14.21
CA PHE A 507 16.00 16.06 -12.82
C PHE A 507 17.53 15.98 -12.75
N SER A 508 18.14 16.72 -11.83
CA SER A 508 19.57 16.55 -11.53
C SER A 508 19.82 15.31 -10.64
N PRO A 509 21.02 14.69 -10.66
CA PRO A 509 21.28 13.44 -9.94
C PRO A 509 21.01 13.48 -8.43
N ASP A 510 21.26 14.64 -7.79
CA ASP A 510 21.10 14.83 -6.35
C ASP A 510 19.69 15.33 -5.97
N GLU A 511 18.85 15.67 -6.95
CA GLU A 511 17.51 16.21 -6.74
C GLU A 511 16.52 15.15 -6.26
N ILE A 512 16.67 13.89 -6.68
CA ILE A 512 15.76 12.77 -6.36
C ILE A 512 16.51 11.58 -5.78
#